data_AF-A0A5C7MY50-F1
#
_entry.id   AF-A0A5C7MY50-F1
#
_cell.length_a   1.000
_cell.length_b   1.000
_cell.length_c   1.000
_cell.angle_alpha   90.00
_cell.angle_beta   90.00
_cell.angle_gamma   90.00
#
_symmetry.space_group_name_H-M   'P 1'
#
loop_
_entity.id
_entity.type
_entity.pdbx_description
1 polymer ?
#
loop_
_entity_poly.entity_id
_entity_poly.type
_entity_poly.pdbx_seq_one_letter_code
_entity_poly.pdbx_strand_id
1 'polypeptide(L)'
;MDSESGTRHEVLVGESGIDIGAAMRLVQCANSIRQADDAFHFEPPSTRVLVSAAHLVAAGADEMSAAEAAVLAPLSSDGAISEGLREIAAACLQPAGIR
;
A
#
# COMPACT_ATOMS: atom_id res chain seq x y z
N MET A 1 6.29 12.27 -27.19
CA MET A 1 7.38 12.28 -26.21
C MET A 1 6.81 11.77 -24.90
N ASP A 2 6.49 10.47 -24.94
CA ASP A 2 6.81 9.47 -23.92
C ASP A 2 6.26 9.69 -22.50
N SER A 3 4.93 9.68 -22.36
CA SER A 3 4.30 9.40 -21.06
C SER A 3 4.25 7.88 -20.81
N GLU A 4 5.40 7.21 -20.83
CA GLU A 4 5.51 5.77 -20.51
C GLU A 4 5.74 5.54 -19.00
N SER A 5 5.40 6.52 -18.16
CA SER A 5 5.13 6.27 -16.74
C SER A 5 3.71 5.74 -16.62
N GLY A 6 3.55 4.44 -16.85
CA GLY A 6 2.33 3.74 -16.44
C GLY A 6 2.00 4.12 -15.00
N THR A 7 0.74 4.41 -14.72
CA THR A 7 0.36 4.83 -13.37
C THR A 7 0.72 3.71 -12.38
N ARG A 8 1.09 4.03 -11.13
CA ARG A 8 1.60 3.02 -10.18
C ARG A 8 0.66 1.82 -9.99
N HIS A 9 -0.65 2.01 -10.13
CA HIS A 9 -1.61 0.91 -10.05
C HIS A 9 -1.57 0.02 -11.30
N GLU A 10 -1.35 0.56 -12.50
CA GLU A 10 -1.11 -0.23 -13.72
C GLU A 10 0.14 -1.10 -13.59
N VAL A 11 1.21 -0.56 -12.99
CA VAL A 11 2.43 -1.35 -12.70
C VAL A 11 2.10 -2.51 -11.76
N LEU A 12 1.32 -2.28 -10.70
CA LEU A 12 0.93 -3.34 -9.77
C LEU A 12 0.10 -4.43 -10.47
N VAL A 13 -0.88 -4.03 -11.30
CA VAL A 13 -1.69 -4.97 -12.09
C VAL A 13 -0.81 -5.77 -13.04
N GLY A 14 0.11 -5.12 -13.76
CA GLY A 14 0.99 -5.77 -14.73
C GLY A 14 1.97 -6.76 -14.09
N GLU A 15 2.54 -6.43 -12.94
CA GLU A 15 3.57 -7.25 -12.29
C GLU A 15 2.98 -8.38 -11.43
N SER A 16 1.80 -8.19 -10.84
CA SER A 16 1.23 -9.14 -9.87
C SER A 16 -0.07 -9.82 -10.32
N GLY A 17 -0.78 -9.27 -11.30
CA GLY A 17 -2.07 -9.79 -11.76
C GLY A 17 -3.25 -9.54 -10.82
N ILE A 18 -3.13 -8.65 -9.82
CA ILE A 18 -4.25 -8.31 -8.94
C ILE A 18 -5.32 -7.47 -9.65
N ASP A 19 -6.53 -7.45 -9.07
CA ASP A 19 -7.61 -6.56 -9.53
C ASP A 19 -7.23 -5.07 -9.45
N ILE A 20 -7.74 -4.29 -10.40
CA ILE A 20 -7.50 -2.84 -10.49
C ILE A 20 -7.97 -2.10 -9.23
N GLY A 21 -9.08 -2.52 -8.62
CA GLY A 21 -9.58 -1.93 -7.39
C GLY A 21 -8.64 -2.15 -6.22
N ALA A 22 -8.08 -3.36 -6.09
CA ALA A 22 -7.07 -3.67 -5.09
C ALA A 22 -5.77 -2.86 -5.33
N ALA A 23 -5.31 -2.77 -6.57
CA ALA A 23 -4.14 -1.97 -6.94
C ALA A 23 -4.33 -0.49 -6.60
N MET A 24 -5.51 0.07 -6.87
CA MET A 24 -5.85 1.46 -6.54
C MET A 24 -5.85 1.68 -5.02
N ARG A 25 -6.44 0.78 -4.23
CA ARG A 25 -6.45 0.86 -2.76
C ARG A 25 -5.05 0.79 -2.16
N LEU A 26 -4.20 -0.11 -2.65
CA LEU A 26 -2.80 -0.20 -2.23
C LEU A 26 -2.02 1.09 -2.54
N VAL A 27 -2.18 1.65 -3.75
CA VAL A 27 -1.54 2.93 -4.12
C VAL A 27 -2.05 4.08 -3.25
N GLN A 28 -3.36 4.12 -2.96
CA GLN A 28 -3.97 5.11 -2.08
C GLN A 28 -3.39 5.02 -0.66
N CYS A 29 -3.34 3.82 -0.08
CA CYS A 29 -2.74 3.57 1.22
C CYS A 29 -1.30 4.08 1.30
N ALA A 30 -0.46 3.74 0.32
CA ALA A 30 0.92 4.19 0.31
C ALA A 30 1.06 5.72 0.11
N ASN A 31 0.11 6.37 -0.57
CA ASN A 31 0.09 7.84 -0.66
C ASN A 31 -0.26 8.48 0.67
N SER A 32 -1.25 7.96 1.39
CA SER A 32 -1.62 8.45 2.71
C SER A 32 -0.50 8.25 3.73
N ILE A 33 0.20 7.12 3.69
CA ILE A 33 1.40 6.88 4.51
C ILE A 33 2.51 7.88 4.17
N ARG A 34 2.79 8.12 2.87
CA ARG A 34 3.75 9.15 2.44
C ARG A 34 3.43 10.56 2.94
N GLN A 35 2.15 10.91 3.04
CA GLN A 35 1.72 12.20 3.59
C GLN A 35 1.87 12.27 5.11
N ALA A 36 1.82 11.12 5.80
CA ALA A 36 2.05 11.04 7.24
C ALA A 36 3.55 11.08 7.61
N ASP A 37 4.45 10.79 6.67
CA ASP A 37 5.91 10.82 6.88
C ASP A 37 6.42 12.15 7.44
N ASP A 38 5.83 13.28 7.00
CA ASP A 38 6.14 14.63 7.50
C ASP A 38 6.08 14.72 9.05
N ALA A 39 5.37 13.81 9.72
CA ALA A 39 5.25 13.75 11.17
C ALA A 39 6.19 12.71 11.85
N PHE A 40 6.70 11.70 11.13
CA PHE A 40 7.29 10.50 11.73
C PHE A 40 8.71 10.15 11.23
N HIS A 41 9.25 10.84 10.21
CA HIS A 41 10.62 10.69 9.71
C HIS A 41 11.02 9.24 9.37
N PHE A 42 10.17 8.50 8.64
CA PHE A 42 10.47 7.14 8.19
C PHE A 42 10.72 7.11 6.68
N GLU A 43 11.36 6.06 6.17
CA GLU A 43 11.50 5.91 4.71
C GLU A 43 10.15 5.47 4.11
N PRO A 44 9.48 6.29 3.28
CA PRO A 44 8.16 5.94 2.77
C PRO A 44 8.17 4.70 1.86
N PRO A 45 7.03 3.98 1.74
CA PRO A 45 6.96 2.79 0.91
C PRO A 45 7.27 3.07 -0.56
N SER A 46 8.23 2.36 -1.13
CA SER A 46 8.59 2.46 -2.55
C SER A 46 7.61 1.69 -3.45
N THR A 47 7.72 1.88 -4.78
CA THR A 47 6.94 1.08 -5.76
C THR A 47 7.24 -0.41 -5.64
N ARG A 48 8.48 -0.81 -5.30
CA ARG A 48 8.82 -2.23 -5.09
C ARG A 48 8.14 -2.83 -3.86
N VAL A 49 7.99 -2.04 -2.80
CA VAL A 49 7.22 -2.43 -1.62
C VAL A 49 5.75 -2.66 -1.99
N LEU A 50 5.18 -1.76 -2.80
CA LEU A 50 3.81 -1.91 -3.31
C LEU A 50 3.63 -3.15 -4.20
N VAL A 51 4.60 -3.47 -5.07
CA VAL A 51 4.58 -4.71 -5.87
C VAL A 51 4.65 -5.94 -4.96
N SER A 52 5.44 -5.90 -3.88
CA SER A 52 5.50 -6.99 -2.90
C SER A 52 4.16 -7.21 -2.19
N ALA A 53 3.50 -6.12 -1.77
CA ALA A 53 2.15 -6.19 -1.22
C ALA A 53 1.15 -6.77 -2.23
N ALA A 54 1.24 -6.33 -3.49
CA ALA A 54 0.39 -6.83 -4.56
C ALA A 54 0.57 -8.34 -4.81
N HIS A 55 1.80 -8.85 -4.76
CA HIS A 55 2.04 -10.30 -4.82
C HIS A 55 1.45 -11.08 -3.65
N LEU A 56 1.44 -10.52 -2.44
CA LEU A 56 0.79 -11.14 -1.29
C LEU A 56 -0.72 -11.22 -1.50
N VAL A 57 -1.34 -10.16 -2.03
CA VAL A 57 -2.76 -10.17 -2.39
C VAL A 57 -3.05 -11.20 -3.48
N ALA A 58 -2.21 -11.27 -4.52
CA ALA A 58 -2.32 -12.29 -5.57
C ALA A 58 -2.17 -13.72 -5.01
N ALA A 59 -1.39 -13.90 -3.95
CA ALA A 59 -1.25 -15.18 -3.23
C ALA A 59 -2.41 -15.50 -2.29
N GLY A 60 -3.43 -14.63 -2.20
CA GLY A 60 -4.65 -14.85 -1.41
C GLY A 60 -4.67 -14.17 -0.05
N ALA A 61 -3.68 -13.32 0.28
CA ALA A 61 -3.78 -12.44 1.44
C ALA A 61 -4.85 -11.37 1.19
N ASP A 62 -5.54 -10.94 2.24
CA ASP A 62 -6.30 -9.70 2.16
C ASP A 62 -5.35 -8.49 2.09
N GLU A 63 -5.87 -7.36 1.63
CA GLU A 63 -5.09 -6.15 1.41
C GLU A 63 -4.45 -5.61 2.69
N MET A 64 -5.15 -5.74 3.83
CA MET A 64 -4.64 -5.27 5.11
C MET A 64 -3.47 -6.13 5.57
N SER A 65 -3.61 -7.46 5.51
CA SER A 65 -2.50 -8.39 5.79
C SER A 65 -1.30 -8.15 4.87
N ALA A 66 -1.53 -7.90 3.58
CA ALA A 66 -0.48 -7.60 2.62
C ALA A 66 0.25 -6.27 2.92
N ALA A 67 -0.51 -5.21 3.22
CA ALA A 67 0.04 -3.92 3.61
C ALA A 67 0.77 -3.99 4.94
N GLU A 68 0.27 -4.75 5.90
CA GLU A 68 0.95 -4.96 7.18
C GLU A 68 2.33 -5.60 6.98
N ALA A 69 2.38 -6.72 6.24
CA ALA A 69 3.63 -7.45 6.04
C ALA A 69 4.65 -6.69 5.19
N ALA A 70 4.21 -6.02 4.12
CA ALA A 70 5.12 -5.38 3.17
C ALA A 70 5.42 -3.91 3.51
N VAL A 71 4.48 -3.19 4.12
CA VAL A 71 4.57 -1.74 4.37
C VAL A 71 4.74 -1.45 5.85
N LEU A 72 3.82 -1.89 6.70
CA LEU A 72 3.79 -1.44 8.10
C LEU A 72 4.88 -2.07 8.97
N ALA A 73 5.10 -3.38 8.85
CA ALA A 73 6.08 -4.09 9.65
C ALA A 73 7.51 -3.53 9.49
N PRO A 74 8.00 -3.20 8.27
CA PRO A 74 9.28 -2.52 8.10
C PRO A 74 9.37 -1.12 8.72
N LEU A 75 8.24 -0.41 8.85
CA LEU A 75 8.16 0.94 9.43
C LEU A 75 8.00 0.91 10.96
N SER A 76 7.58 -0.21 11.53
CA SER A 76 7.19 -0.38 12.92
C SER A 76 8.35 -0.59 13.92
N SER A 77 9.59 -0.24 13.56
CA SER A 77 10.75 -0.38 14.46
C SER A 77 10.63 0.43 15.76
N ASP A 78 9.78 1.46 15.79
CA ASP A 78 9.46 2.27 16.97
C ASP A 78 7.96 2.13 17.26
N GLY A 79 7.59 1.31 18.25
CA GLY A 79 6.23 0.79 18.45
C GLY A 79 5.08 1.81 18.55
N ALA A 80 5.36 3.10 18.72
CA ALA A 80 4.36 4.18 18.71
C ALA A 80 3.88 4.57 17.30
N ILE A 81 4.71 4.39 16.27
CA ILE A 81 4.37 4.73 14.88
C ILE A 81 3.37 3.71 14.30
N SER A 82 3.34 2.49 14.85
CA SER A 82 2.60 1.36 14.25
C SER A 82 1.08 1.56 14.23
N GLU A 83 0.49 2.15 15.29
CA GLU A 83 -0.97 2.25 15.40
C GLU A 83 -1.54 3.30 14.43
N GLY A 84 -0.95 4.49 14.38
CA GLY A 84 -1.40 5.54 13.47
C GLY A 84 -1.26 5.14 12.00
N LEU A 85 -0.19 4.43 11.63
CA LEU A 85 -0.03 3.90 10.28
C LEU A 85 -1.04 2.77 9.98
N ARG A 86 -1.39 1.95 10.98
CA ARG A 86 -2.40 0.91 10.86
C ARG A 86 -3.80 1.49 10.65
N GLU A 87 -4.14 2.58 11.33
CA GLU A 87 -5.39 3.31 11.12
C GLU A 87 -5.49 3.89 9.70
N ILE A 88 -4.41 4.49 9.21
CA ILE A 88 -4.33 5.00 7.82
C ILE A 88 -4.54 3.87 6.81
N ALA A 89 -3.87 2.73 7.02
CA ALA A 89 -4.01 1.57 6.15
C ALA A 89 -5.44 1.03 6.18
N ALA A 90 -6.01 0.86 7.37
CA ALA A 90 -7.39 0.42 7.54
C ALA A 90 -8.37 1.33 6.79
N ALA A 91 -8.23 2.66 6.89
CA ALA A 91 -9.10 3.61 6.20
C ALA A 91 -8.99 3.54 4.66
N CYS A 92 -7.82 3.20 4.13
CA CYS A 92 -7.57 3.14 2.68
C CYS A 92 -7.98 1.80 2.05
N LEU A 93 -7.86 0.71 2.83
CA LEU A 93 -8.00 -0.67 2.34
C LEU A 93 -9.38 -1.26 2.62
N GLN A 94 -10.32 -0.46 3.14
CA GLN A 94 -11.70 -0.91 3.21
C GLN A 94 -12.20 -1.09 1.76
N PRO A 95 -12.68 -2.28 1.37
CA PRO A 95 -13.49 -2.37 0.17
C PRO A 95 -14.65 -1.41 0.36
N ALA A 96 -14.98 -0.60 -0.66
CA ALA A 96 -16.12 0.30 -0.62
C ALA A 96 -17.37 -0.53 -0.29
N GLY A 97 -17.68 -0.61 1.00
CA GLY A 97 -18.80 -1.36 1.51
C GLY A 97 -20.04 -0.74 0.91
N ILE A 98 -20.83 -1.56 0.23
CA ILE A 98 -22.16 -1.22 -0.26
C ILE A 98 -22.90 -0.50 0.88
N ARG A 99 -23.06 0.81 0.74
CA ARG A 99 -24.00 1.64 1.49
C ARG A 99 -25.04 2.15 0.52
#